data_AF-W2RE51-F1
#
_entry.id   AF-W2RE51-F1
#
_cell.length_a   1.000
_cell.length_b   1.000
_cell.length_c   1.000
_cell.angle_alpha   90.00
_cell.angle_beta   90.00
_cell.angle_gamma   90.00
#
_symmetry.space_group_name_H-M   'P 1'
#
loop_
_entity.id
_entity.type
_entity.pdbx_description
1 polymer ?
#
loop_
_entity_poly.entity_id
_entity_poly.type
_entity_poly.pdbx_seq_one_letter_code
_entity_poly.pdbx_strand_id
1 'polypeptide(L)'
;MPAFRHPVAAISHGPGPLWLISSGFDEMVRDTVTAPEVLRSLFGKLYPKDENLPKRILLVSAHFESSSSGFEISNAANPEMIYDYYGFSEEAYEVKYPAKGDPAFAQR
;
A
#
# COMPACT_ATOMS: atom_id res chain seq x y z
N MET A 1 -10.59 -30.55 -1.17
CA MET A 1 -10.36 -29.57 -2.26
C MET A 1 -9.00 -28.94 -2.03
N PRO A 2 -8.17 -28.71 -3.07
CA PRO A 2 -6.93 -27.97 -2.91
C PRO A 2 -7.24 -26.56 -2.39
N ALA A 3 -6.41 -26.05 -1.48
CA ALA A 3 -6.54 -24.69 -0.98
C ALA A 3 -6.38 -23.70 -2.14
N PHE A 4 -7.20 -22.65 -2.15
CA PHE A 4 -7.07 -21.56 -3.12
C PHE A 4 -5.68 -20.92 -2.99
N ARG A 5 -4.95 -20.82 -4.11
CA ARG A 5 -3.66 -20.12 -4.15
C ARG A 5 -3.90 -18.66 -4.49
N HIS A 6 -3.59 -17.78 -3.55
CA HIS A 6 -3.72 -16.35 -3.76
C HIS A 6 -2.74 -15.84 -4.83
N PRO A 7 -3.16 -14.90 -5.69
CA PRO A 7 -2.31 -14.30 -6.70
C PRO A 7 -1.21 -13.40 -6.09
N VAL A 8 -0.16 -13.18 -6.86
CA VAL A 8 0.91 -12.21 -6.58
C VAL A 8 0.83 -11.09 -7.60
N ALA A 9 0.92 -9.85 -7.16
CA ALA A 9 0.95 -8.66 -8.01
C ALA A 9 2.17 -7.80 -7.68
N ALA A 10 2.83 -7.28 -8.71
CA ALA A 10 3.86 -6.26 -8.59
C ALA A 10 3.32 -4.95 -9.16
N ILE A 11 3.44 -3.87 -8.41
CA ILE A 11 2.83 -2.58 -8.73
C ILE A 11 3.90 -1.50 -8.56
N SER A 12 3.92 -0.54 -9.49
CA SER A 12 4.79 0.64 -9.35
C SER A 12 4.32 1.47 -8.17
N HIS A 13 5.24 1.88 -7.29
CA HIS A 13 4.93 2.74 -6.15
C HIS A 13 4.71 4.22 -6.56
N GLY A 14 5.03 4.58 -7.81
CA GLY A 14 4.75 5.88 -8.40
C GLY A 14 5.58 7.05 -7.82
N PRO A 15 5.41 8.26 -8.39
CA PRO A 15 6.20 9.45 -8.05
C PRO A 15 5.73 10.19 -6.78
N GLY A 16 5.45 9.48 -5.68
CA GLY A 16 5.06 10.09 -4.40
C GLY A 16 3.55 10.41 -4.29
N PRO A 17 3.13 11.38 -3.45
CA PRO A 17 1.74 11.62 -3.08
C PRO A 17 0.94 12.41 -4.12
N LEU A 18 1.39 12.49 -5.37
CA LEU A 18 0.80 13.35 -6.41
C LEU A 18 -0.70 13.07 -6.66
N TRP A 19 -1.13 11.83 -6.43
CA TRP A 19 -2.54 11.41 -6.54
C TRP A 19 -3.41 11.83 -5.33
N LEU A 20 -2.83 12.39 -4.28
CA LEU A 20 -3.53 12.90 -3.10
C LEU A 20 -3.78 14.41 -3.15
N ILE A 21 -2.99 15.15 -3.94
CA ILE A 21 -2.95 16.62 -3.90
C ILE A 21 -3.70 17.27 -5.07
N SER A 22 -4.27 18.44 -4.83
CA SER A 22 -5.00 19.24 -5.81
C SER A 22 -4.10 19.99 -6.79
N SER A 23 -2.83 20.22 -6.42
CA SER A 23 -1.85 20.95 -7.22
C SER A 23 -0.46 20.29 -7.11
N GLY A 24 -0.06 19.56 -8.15
CA GLY A 24 1.22 18.87 -8.25
C GLY A 24 2.11 19.44 -9.36
N PHE A 25 3.17 18.70 -9.73
CA PHE A 25 4.10 19.07 -10.79
C PHE A 25 3.62 18.55 -12.15
N ASP A 26 3.88 19.28 -13.25
CA ASP A 26 3.58 18.87 -14.62
C ASP A 26 2.16 18.29 -14.80
N GLU A 27 1.15 18.98 -14.25
CA GLU A 27 -0.26 18.58 -14.26
C GLU A 27 -0.58 17.25 -13.53
N MET A 28 0.39 16.62 -12.86
CA MET A 28 0.16 15.41 -12.06
C MET A 28 -0.58 15.74 -10.76
N VAL A 29 -1.89 15.80 -10.84
CA VAL A 29 -2.81 16.10 -9.75
C VAL A 29 -3.72 14.93 -9.44
N ARG A 30 -4.46 15.00 -8.33
CA ARG A 30 -5.51 14.04 -7.95
C ARG A 30 -6.54 13.77 -9.04
N ASP A 31 -6.66 14.60 -10.08
CA ASP A 31 -7.66 14.42 -11.14
C ASP A 31 -7.10 13.74 -12.41
N THR A 32 -5.78 13.54 -12.54
CA THR A 32 -5.14 12.87 -13.70
C THR A 32 -5.06 11.34 -13.55
N VAL A 33 -6.02 10.74 -12.83
CA VAL A 33 -5.85 9.45 -12.14
C VAL A 33 -5.77 8.24 -13.07
N THR A 34 -4.71 7.44 -12.94
CA THR A 34 -4.68 6.04 -13.39
C THR A 34 -4.35 5.07 -12.26
N ALA A 35 -3.45 5.44 -11.33
CA ALA A 35 -2.96 4.51 -10.31
C ALA A 35 -4.03 4.05 -9.29
N PRO A 36 -4.77 4.94 -8.60
CA PRO A 36 -5.90 4.54 -7.76
C PRO A 36 -6.97 3.72 -8.49
N GLU A 37 -7.28 4.03 -9.75
CA GLU A 37 -8.25 3.26 -10.54
C GLU A 37 -7.73 1.87 -10.90
N VAL A 38 -6.46 1.76 -11.27
CA VAL A 38 -5.78 0.48 -11.50
C VAL A 38 -5.79 -0.35 -10.23
N LEU A 39 -5.44 0.21 -9.08
CA LEU A 39 -5.46 -0.50 -7.79
C LEU A 39 -6.87 -0.96 -7.38
N ARG A 40 -7.86 -0.05 -7.48
CA ARG A 40 -9.26 -0.37 -7.18
C ARG A 40 -9.81 -1.46 -8.09
N SER A 41 -9.51 -1.39 -9.39
CA SER A 41 -9.96 -2.40 -10.36
C SER A 41 -9.19 -3.72 -10.25
N LEU A 42 -7.92 -3.70 -9.85
CA LEU A 42 -7.10 -4.89 -9.69
C LEU A 42 -7.69 -5.82 -8.64
N PHE A 43 -8.07 -5.30 -7.47
CA PHE A 43 -8.61 -6.14 -6.40
C PHE A 43 -9.88 -6.89 -6.83
N GLY A 44 -10.80 -6.19 -7.51
CA GLY A 44 -12.01 -6.81 -8.06
C GLY A 44 -11.75 -7.83 -9.18
N LYS A 45 -10.64 -7.69 -9.93
CA LYS A 45 -10.21 -8.68 -10.93
C LYS A 45 -9.57 -9.91 -10.28
N LEU A 46 -8.81 -9.73 -9.20
CA LEU A 46 -8.14 -10.82 -8.49
C LEU A 46 -9.11 -11.65 -7.65
N TYR A 47 -10.14 -11.00 -7.09
CA TYR A 47 -11.14 -11.60 -6.22
C TYR A 47 -12.56 -11.25 -6.69
N PRO A 48 -13.01 -11.81 -7.82
CA PRO A 48 -14.34 -11.53 -8.33
C PRO A 48 -15.41 -11.94 -7.30
N LYS A 49 -16.41 -11.07 -7.10
CA LYS A 49 -17.50 -11.26 -6.13
C LYS A 49 -17.05 -11.50 -4.68
N ASP A 50 -15.85 -11.04 -4.34
CA ASP A 50 -15.25 -11.24 -3.01
C ASP A 50 -15.08 -12.73 -2.64
N GLU A 51 -14.97 -13.59 -3.65
CA GLU A 51 -14.69 -15.01 -3.43
C GLU A 51 -13.21 -15.21 -3.07
N ASN A 52 -12.94 -16.05 -2.07
CA ASN A 52 -11.59 -16.37 -1.61
C ASN A 52 -10.76 -15.16 -1.17
N LEU A 53 -11.37 -14.18 -0.49
CA LEU A 53 -10.62 -13.04 0.05
C LEU A 53 -9.49 -13.48 0.97
N PRO A 54 -8.29 -12.88 0.85
CA PRO A 54 -7.18 -13.19 1.72
C PRO A 54 -7.49 -12.65 3.12
N LYS A 55 -7.14 -13.43 4.15
CA LYS A 55 -7.19 -12.95 5.54
C LYS A 55 -6.11 -11.91 5.83
N ARG A 56 -5.03 -11.90 5.04
CA ARG A 56 -3.84 -11.06 5.20
C ARG A 56 -3.18 -10.82 3.84
N ILE A 57 -2.60 -9.64 3.66
CA ILE A 57 -1.80 -9.29 2.49
C ILE A 57 -0.35 -9.19 2.96
N LEU A 58 0.55 -9.96 2.35
CA LEU A 58 1.99 -9.74 2.49
C LEU A 58 2.39 -8.63 1.51
N LEU A 59 2.76 -7.47 2.05
CA LEU A 59 3.25 -6.34 1.26
C LEU A 59 4.77 -6.25 1.39
N VAL A 60 5.47 -6.24 0.27
CA VAL A 60 6.91 -5.98 0.20
C VAL A 60 7.10 -4.61 -0.42
N SER A 61 7.72 -3.70 0.32
CA SER A 61 7.94 -2.32 -0.11
C SER A 61 9.41 -2.09 -0.42
N ALA A 62 9.69 -1.36 -1.49
CA ALA A 62 11.05 -0.90 -1.82
C ALA A 62 11.57 0.16 -0.83
N HIS A 63 10.67 0.80 -0.08
CA HIS A 63 10.99 1.87 0.88
C HIS A 63 11.04 1.37 2.34
N PHE A 64 10.75 0.09 2.60
CA PHE A 64 10.87 -0.46 3.95
C PHE A 64 12.30 -0.95 4.18
N GLU A 65 13.16 -0.02 4.58
CA GLU A 65 14.57 -0.28 4.86
C GLU A 65 14.79 -0.59 6.34
N SER A 66 15.69 -1.53 6.62
CA SER A 66 16.12 -1.89 7.96
C SER A 66 17.66 -1.97 8.01
N SER A 67 18.24 -1.65 9.17
CA SER A 67 19.67 -1.84 9.44
C SER A 67 20.05 -3.28 9.82
N SER A 68 19.08 -4.20 9.91
CA SER A 68 19.37 -5.60 10.18
C SER A 68 20.00 -6.30 8.98
N SER A 69 20.69 -7.40 9.23
CA SER A 69 21.35 -8.20 8.19
C SER A 69 20.39 -9.15 7.45
N GLY A 70 19.08 -9.01 7.61
CA GLY A 70 18.08 -9.93 7.08
C GLY A 70 16.74 -9.27 6.77
N PHE A 71 15.72 -10.07 6.51
CA PHE A 71 14.37 -9.56 6.33
C PHE A 71 13.75 -9.17 7.67
N GLU A 72 13.14 -7.99 7.71
CA GLU A 72 12.27 -7.59 8.80
C GLU A 72 10.81 -7.64 8.39
N ILE A 73 9.97 -8.00 9.37
CA ILE A 73 8.52 -8.01 9.22
C ILE A 73 7.96 -7.04 10.25
N SER A 74 7.22 -6.03 9.77
CA SER A 74 6.49 -5.14 10.67
C SER A 74 5.46 -5.94 11.48
N ASN A 75 5.54 -5.83 12.81
CA ASN A 75 4.69 -6.57 13.74
C ASN A 75 3.85 -5.66 14.66
N ALA A 76 3.85 -4.34 14.43
CA ALA A 76 3.05 -3.42 15.25
C ALA A 76 1.56 -3.70 15.07
N ALA A 77 0.78 -3.70 16.15
CA ALA A 77 -0.69 -3.86 16.08
C ALA A 77 -1.36 -2.67 15.36
N ASN A 78 -0.82 -1.47 15.56
CA ASN A 78 -1.21 -0.24 14.89
C ASN A 78 0.08 0.45 14.43
N PRO A 79 0.65 0.07 13.27
CA PRO A 79 1.85 0.72 12.77
C PRO A 79 1.58 2.21 12.55
N GLU A 80 2.57 3.03 12.90
CA GLU A 80 2.53 4.46 12.61
C GLU A 80 2.62 4.69 11.10
N MET A 81 1.92 5.71 10.61
CA MET A 81 2.04 6.15 9.22
C MET A 81 3.27 7.05 9.09
N ILE A 82 4.21 6.66 8.23
CA ILE A 82 5.42 7.42 7.92
C ILE A 82 5.21 8.11 6.57
N TYR A 83 5.49 9.41 6.51
CA TYR A 83 5.53 10.17 5.27
C TYR A 83 6.97 10.18 4.76
N ASP A 84 7.31 9.24 3.89
CA ASP A 84 8.64 9.04 3.31
C ASP A 84 8.93 9.98 2.12
N TYR A 85 8.28 11.15 2.10
CA TYR A 85 8.40 12.19 1.10
C TYR A 85 8.29 13.58 1.73
N TYR A 86 8.92 14.57 1.10
CA TYR A 86 8.99 15.96 1.58
C TYR A 86 8.83 16.96 0.43
N GLY A 87 8.49 18.20 0.77
CA GLY A 87 8.38 19.31 -0.20
C GLY A 87 7.04 19.40 -0.93
N PHE A 88 6.03 18.63 -0.52
CA PHE A 88 4.66 18.70 -1.07
C PHE A 88 3.77 19.65 -0.26
N SER A 89 2.57 19.94 -0.78
CA SER A 89 1.56 20.74 -0.07
C SER A 89 1.03 20.04 1.19
N GLU A 90 0.45 20.81 2.11
CA GLU A 90 -0.13 20.31 3.37
C GLU A 90 -1.16 19.19 3.14
N GLU A 91 -1.94 19.26 2.06
CA GLU A 91 -2.93 18.24 1.67
C GLU A 91 -2.33 16.81 1.62
N ALA A 92 -1.06 16.67 1.22
CA ALA A 92 -0.39 15.37 1.16
C ALA A 92 -0.24 14.74 2.56
N TYR A 93 -0.08 15.59 3.59
CA TYR A 93 0.18 15.20 4.96
C TYR A 93 -1.10 15.08 5.81
N GLU A 94 -2.23 15.58 5.32
CA GLU A 94 -3.53 15.45 5.99
C GLU A 94 -4.10 14.03 5.91
N VAL A 95 -3.75 13.29 4.85
CA VAL A 95 -4.23 11.91 4.65
C VAL A 95 -3.62 11.01 5.70
N LYS A 96 -4.48 10.40 6.53
CA LYS A 96 -4.10 9.42 7.55
C LYS A 96 -4.71 8.06 7.24
N TYR A 97 -3.86 7.04 7.22
CA TYR A 97 -4.27 5.65 7.05
C TYR A 97 -3.94 4.83 8.30
N PRO A 98 -4.90 4.59 9.21
CA PRO A 98 -4.69 3.81 10.42
C PRO A 98 -4.68 2.31 10.09
N ALA A 99 -3.58 1.85 9.49
CA ALA A 99 -3.40 0.46 9.14
C ALA A 99 -3.51 -0.44 10.39
N LYS A 100 -4.12 -1.61 10.22
CA LYS A 100 -4.17 -2.65 11.26
C LYS A 100 -3.09 -3.67 10.99
N GLY A 101 -2.25 -3.95 11.99
CA GLY A 101 -1.30 -5.06 11.94
C GLY A 101 -1.82 -6.31 12.62
N ASP A 102 -1.09 -7.42 12.44
CA ASP A 102 -1.37 -8.71 13.08
C ASP A 102 -0.06 -9.25 13.72
N PRO A 103 0.33 -8.75 14.90
CA PRO A 103 1.56 -9.16 15.59
C PRO A 103 1.66 -10.67 15.78
N ALA A 104 0.55 -11.31 16.14
CA ALA A 104 0.52 -12.73 16.44
C ALA A 104 0.79 -13.60 15.21
N PHE A 105 0.43 -13.11 14.01
CA PHE A 105 0.80 -13.76 12.76
C PHE A 105 2.21 -13.41 12.31
N ALA A 106 2.64 -12.15 12.47
CA ALA A 106 3.97 -11.68 12.07
C ALA A 106 5.13 -12.38 12.79
N GLN A 107 4.89 -12.98 13.97
CA GLN A 107 5.88 -13.69 14.77
C GLN A 107 6.01 -15.20 14.45
N ARG A 108 5.23 -15.73 13.50
CA ARG A 108 5.24 -17.16 13.14
C ARG A 108 6.22 -17.46 12.03
#